data_AF-A0A7S4G3Z7-F1
#
_entry.id   AF-A0A7S4G3Z7-F1
#
_cell.length_a   1.000
_cell.length_b   1.000
_cell.length_c   1.000
_cell.angle_alpha   90.00
_cell.angle_beta   90.00
_cell.angle_gamma   90.00
#
_symmetry.space_group_name_H-M   'P 1'
#
loop_
_entity.id
_entity.type
_entity.pdbx_description
1 polymer ?
#
loop_
_entity_poly.entity_id
_entity_poly.type
_entity_poly.pdbx_seq_one_letter_code
_entity_poly.pdbx_strand_id
1 'polypeptide(L)'
;KFLLQDFNISGPFDINVTAASGRAYEVQYASAGDLVYSDRAAVFSSLGSFTPANGFVYIRTAADDRRTFSETVQFELTVPSDYAVFLIYSANDSAHSATRPWIATEGWAEVAGWALPAVAGGVVEPAEVR
;
A
#
# COMPACT_ATOMS: atom_id res chain seq x y z
N LYS A 1 31.48 -7.13 7.54
CA LYS A 1 30.90 -5.83 7.95
C LYS A 1 30.71 -5.01 6.67
N PHE A 2 29.59 -5.21 5.99
CA PHE A 2 29.24 -4.44 4.79
C PHE A 2 28.14 -3.48 5.22
N LEU A 3 28.38 -2.19 5.02
CA LEU A 3 27.40 -1.12 5.18
C LEU A 3 26.52 -1.16 3.93
N LEU A 4 25.34 -1.75 4.03
CA LEU A 4 24.26 -1.37 3.13
C LEU A 4 23.75 -0.02 3.65
N GLN A 5 23.84 0.97 2.78
CA GLN A 5 23.23 2.27 3.00
C GLN A 5 21.73 2.04 2.87
N ASP A 6 21.09 1.68 3.99
CA ASP A 6 19.65 1.67 4.09
C ASP A 6 19.19 3.09 3.72
N PHE A 7 18.52 3.22 2.58
CA PHE A 7 17.74 4.40 2.30
C PHE A 7 16.58 4.40 3.29
N ASN A 8 16.85 4.81 4.53
CA ASN A 8 15.84 5.14 5.51
C ASN A 8 15.09 6.35 4.94
N ILE A 9 13.94 6.10 4.33
CA ILE A 9 13.00 7.16 3.99
C ILE A 9 12.24 7.45 5.29
N SER A 10 12.90 8.12 6.24
CA SER A 10 12.24 8.67 7.42
C SER A 10 11.39 9.86 6.99
N GLY A 11 10.17 9.60 6.54
CA GLY A 11 9.12 10.61 6.50
C GLY A 11 8.66 10.95 7.93
N PRO A 12 7.62 11.79 8.12
CA PRO A 12 6.99 12.02 9.43
C PRO A 12 6.27 10.78 10.00
N PHE A 13 6.52 9.61 9.41
CA PHE A 13 5.89 8.34 9.73
C PHE A 13 6.92 7.47 10.43
N ASP A 14 6.54 6.84 11.53
CA ASP A 14 7.38 5.82 12.17
C ASP A 14 7.40 4.49 11.39
N ILE A 15 7.00 4.52 10.11
CA ILE A 15 6.89 3.35 9.23
C ILE A 15 8.02 3.42 8.20
N ASN A 16 8.83 2.37 8.12
CA ASN A 16 9.86 2.24 7.10
C ASN A 16 9.53 1.11 6.13
N VAL A 17 9.77 1.36 4.83
CA VAL A 17 9.60 0.38 3.77
C VAL A 17 10.91 0.19 3.02
N THR A 18 11.37 -1.05 2.93
CA THR A 18 12.60 -1.41 2.22
C THR A 18 12.25 -2.33 1.06
N ALA A 19 12.43 -1.86 -0.18
CA ALA A 19 12.17 -2.67 -1.35
C ALA A 19 13.24 -3.75 -1.55
N ALA A 20 12.83 -5.01 -1.67
CA ALA A 20 13.77 -6.11 -1.97
C ALA A 20 14.21 -6.10 -3.45
N SER A 21 13.41 -5.48 -4.32
CA SER A 21 13.64 -5.40 -5.77
C SER A 21 14.64 -4.32 -6.19
N GLY A 22 15.06 -3.44 -5.27
CA GLY A 22 15.84 -2.24 -5.58
C GLY A 22 15.03 -1.12 -6.27
N ARG A 23 13.71 -1.28 -6.41
CA ARG A 23 12.81 -0.25 -6.95
C ARG A 23 12.43 0.78 -5.89
N ALA A 24 11.94 1.93 -6.33
CA ALA A 24 11.55 3.02 -5.46
C ALA A 24 10.20 2.74 -4.79
N TYR A 25 10.18 2.80 -3.46
CA TYR A 25 8.99 2.76 -2.61
C TYR A 25 8.97 4.03 -1.77
N GLU A 26 7.78 4.52 -1.44
CA GLU A 26 7.61 5.75 -0.67
C GLU A 26 6.43 5.64 0.28
N VAL A 27 6.62 6.04 1.54
CA VAL A 27 5.53 6.22 2.49
C VAL A 27 5.11 7.68 2.48
N GLN A 28 3.82 7.94 2.26
CA GLN A 28 3.28 9.29 2.14
C GLN A 28 1.82 9.37 2.60
N TYR A 29 1.39 10.60 2.89
CA TYR A 29 -0.04 10.91 2.89
C TYR A 29 -0.50 11.05 1.43
N ALA A 30 -1.41 10.18 1.00
CA ALA A 30 -1.96 10.26 -0.36
C ALA A 30 -3.12 11.25 -0.45
N SER A 31 -3.29 11.82 -1.62
CA SER A 31 -4.41 12.65 -2.04
C SER A 31 -4.89 12.28 -3.46
N ALA A 32 -6.10 12.70 -3.83
CA ALA A 32 -6.55 12.55 -5.20
C ALA A 32 -5.65 13.36 -6.14
N GLY A 33 -5.24 12.76 -7.27
CA GLY A 33 -4.25 13.31 -8.19
C GLY A 33 -2.82 12.81 -7.96
N ASP A 34 -2.53 12.22 -6.80
CA ASP A 34 -1.20 11.62 -6.55
C ASP A 34 -0.99 10.34 -7.35
N LEU A 35 0.27 10.07 -7.70
CA LEU A 35 0.64 8.82 -8.36
C LEU A 35 0.33 7.61 -7.48
N VAL A 36 -0.29 6.59 -8.08
CA VAL A 36 -0.52 5.28 -7.47
C VAL A 36 0.79 4.50 -7.41
N TYR A 37 1.61 4.57 -8.45
CA TYR A 37 2.87 3.82 -8.54
C TYR A 37 4.06 4.75 -8.76
N SER A 38 5.24 4.35 -8.30
CA SER A 38 6.48 5.12 -8.49
C SER A 38 7.03 5.09 -9.91
N ASP A 39 6.62 4.09 -10.72
CA ASP A 39 7.13 3.80 -12.06
C ASP A 39 6.04 3.88 -13.15
N ARG A 40 4.86 4.44 -12.85
CA ARG A 40 3.75 4.67 -13.80
C ARG A 40 3.09 6.03 -13.57
N ALA A 41 2.45 6.54 -14.61
CA ALA A 41 1.71 7.81 -14.57
C ALA A 41 0.25 7.68 -14.09
N ALA A 42 -0.15 6.52 -13.57
CA ALA A 42 -1.51 6.34 -13.03
C ALA A 42 -1.67 7.13 -11.72
N VAL A 43 -2.78 7.84 -11.58
CA VAL A 43 -3.09 8.67 -10.41
C VAL A 43 -4.36 8.20 -9.70
N PHE A 44 -4.47 8.50 -8.41
CA PHE A 44 -5.71 8.31 -7.66
C PHE A 44 -6.80 9.26 -8.18
N SER A 45 -7.89 8.73 -8.71
CA SER A 45 -9.11 9.52 -8.97
C SER A 45 -9.86 9.83 -7.68
N SER A 46 -9.82 8.90 -6.71
CA SER A 46 -10.38 9.02 -5.37
C SER A 46 -9.67 8.03 -4.44
N LEU A 47 -9.63 8.34 -3.16
CA LEU A 47 -9.11 7.46 -2.09
C LEU A 47 -10.24 6.78 -1.29
N GLY A 48 -11.50 7.19 -1.51
CA GLY A 48 -12.61 6.77 -0.66
C GLY A 48 -12.32 7.07 0.82
N SER A 49 -12.40 6.06 1.68
CA SER A 49 -12.12 6.19 3.11
C SER A 49 -10.64 6.13 3.50
N PHE A 50 -9.73 5.81 2.56
CA PHE A 50 -8.29 5.67 2.82
C PHE A 50 -7.55 7.00 2.76
N THR A 51 -8.01 7.98 3.55
CA THR A 51 -7.45 9.34 3.57
C THR A 51 -6.58 9.58 4.81
N PRO A 52 -5.66 10.56 4.76
CA PRO A 52 -4.93 11.02 5.93
C PRO A 52 -5.83 11.45 7.10
N ALA A 53 -6.99 12.05 6.79
CA ALA A 53 -7.99 12.46 7.80
C ALA A 53 -8.58 11.27 8.58
N ASN A 54 -8.60 10.09 7.96
CA ASN A 54 -9.02 8.84 8.58
C ASN A 54 -7.83 8.04 9.18
N GLY A 55 -6.65 8.66 9.28
CA GLY A 55 -5.46 8.06 9.87
C GLY A 55 -4.67 7.13 8.95
N PHE A 56 -4.95 7.14 7.64
CA PHE A 56 -4.26 6.29 6.69
C PHE A 56 -3.02 6.96 6.09
N VAL A 57 -1.98 6.15 5.91
CA VAL A 57 -0.82 6.45 5.07
C VAL A 57 -0.77 5.46 3.92
N TYR A 58 -0.15 5.87 2.82
CA TYR A 58 -0.03 5.07 1.62
C TYR A 58 1.43 4.71 1.35
N ILE A 59 1.67 3.44 1.04
CA ILE A 59 2.94 2.97 0.50
C ILE A 59 2.81 2.96 -1.01
N ARG A 60 3.40 3.95 -1.68
CA ARG A 60 3.52 3.99 -3.13
C ARG A 60 4.53 2.94 -3.56
N THR A 61 4.06 1.95 -4.31
CA THR A 61 4.86 0.81 -4.77
C THR A 61 5.27 0.98 -6.23
N ALA A 62 6.24 0.19 -6.70
CA ALA A 62 6.49 0.06 -8.13
C ALA A 62 5.48 -0.92 -8.76
N ALA A 63 4.80 -0.50 -9.83
CA ALA A 63 3.85 -1.34 -10.55
C ALA A 63 4.52 -2.59 -11.13
N ASP A 64 5.80 -2.52 -11.51
CA ASP A 64 6.52 -3.68 -12.04
C ASP A 64 6.74 -4.80 -11.02
N ASP A 65 6.69 -4.50 -9.72
CA ASP A 65 6.77 -5.53 -8.68
C ASP A 65 5.49 -6.35 -8.54
N ARG A 66 4.39 -5.99 -9.21
CA ARG A 66 3.16 -6.82 -9.26
C ARG A 66 3.37 -8.20 -9.90
N ARG A 67 4.50 -8.40 -10.58
CA ARG A 67 4.89 -9.66 -11.22
C ARG A 67 5.75 -10.54 -10.31
N THR A 68 6.11 -10.06 -9.13
CA THR A 68 6.82 -10.84 -8.13
C THR A 68 5.91 -11.97 -7.65
N PHE A 69 6.43 -13.19 -7.67
CA PHE A 69 5.69 -14.35 -7.17
C PHE A 69 5.41 -14.18 -5.67
N SER A 70 4.26 -14.67 -5.21
CA SER A 70 3.83 -14.53 -3.81
C SER A 70 4.75 -15.23 -2.79
N GLU A 71 5.64 -16.11 -3.25
CA GLU A 71 6.65 -16.79 -2.43
C GLU A 71 7.95 -15.96 -2.30
N THR A 72 8.03 -14.80 -2.96
CA THR A 72 9.19 -13.91 -2.94
C THR A 72 8.84 -12.61 -2.21
N VAL A 73 9.72 -12.18 -1.31
CA VAL A 73 9.57 -10.91 -0.59
C VAL A 73 9.65 -9.76 -1.59
N GLN A 74 8.62 -8.90 -1.59
CA GLN A 74 8.57 -7.70 -2.44
C GLN A 74 9.19 -6.50 -1.71
N PHE A 75 8.82 -6.32 -0.45
CA PHE A 75 9.36 -5.30 0.44
C PHE A 75 9.27 -5.77 1.90
N GLU A 76 10.11 -5.22 2.74
CA GLU A 76 10.04 -5.36 4.18
C GLU A 76 9.38 -4.11 4.78
N LEU A 77 8.45 -4.31 5.71
CA LEU A 77 7.77 -3.25 6.43
C LEU A 77 8.20 -3.27 7.88
N THR A 78 8.79 -2.18 8.36
CA THR A 78 9.15 -1.99 9.77
C THR A 78 8.21 -0.96 10.39
N VAL A 79 7.57 -1.34 11.49
CA VAL A 79 6.60 -0.51 12.24
C VAL A 79 6.94 -0.53 13.74
N PRO A 80 6.64 0.54 14.49
CA PRO A 80 7.03 0.65 15.90
C PRO A 80 6.08 -0.12 16.84
N SER A 81 4.89 -0.47 16.36
CA SER A 81 3.83 -1.14 17.08
C SER A 81 2.94 -1.92 16.11
N ASP A 82 1.99 -2.70 16.64
CA ASP A 82 0.98 -3.40 15.85
C ASP A 82 0.28 -2.46 14.85
N TYR A 83 0.22 -2.88 13.59
CA TYR A 83 -0.32 -2.08 12.49
C TYR A 83 -1.24 -2.92 11.60
N ALA A 84 -2.34 -2.32 11.15
CA ALA A 84 -3.23 -2.94 10.18
C ALA A 84 -2.83 -2.52 8.76
N VAL A 85 -2.46 -3.50 7.93
CA VAL A 85 -2.09 -3.28 6.52
C VAL A 85 -3.23 -3.68 5.62
N PHE A 86 -3.64 -2.79 4.74
CA PHE A 86 -4.68 -3.03 3.74
C PHE A 86 -4.03 -3.29 2.39
N LEU A 87 -4.31 -4.45 1.81
CA LEU A 87 -3.83 -4.83 0.48
C LEU A 87 -4.85 -4.38 -0.56
N ILE A 88 -4.43 -3.53 -1.50
CA ILE A 88 -5.27 -3.02 -2.58
C ILE A 88 -5.11 -3.93 -3.79
N TYR A 89 -6.20 -4.57 -4.20
CA TYR A 89 -6.24 -5.42 -5.38
C TYR A 89 -6.93 -4.70 -6.54
N SER A 90 -6.43 -4.91 -7.76
CA SER A 90 -7.15 -4.50 -8.95
C SER A 90 -8.42 -5.33 -9.09
N ALA A 91 -9.56 -4.71 -9.40
CA ALA A 91 -10.86 -5.36 -9.49
C ALA A 91 -10.91 -6.52 -10.51
N ASN A 92 -9.99 -6.52 -11.49
CA ASN A 92 -9.91 -7.55 -12.51
C ASN A 92 -8.97 -8.71 -12.14
N ASP A 93 -8.39 -8.69 -10.94
CA ASP A 93 -7.42 -9.69 -10.50
C ASP A 93 -7.97 -10.53 -9.35
N SER A 94 -8.02 -11.85 -9.56
CA SER A 94 -8.35 -12.84 -8.53
C SER A 94 -7.22 -13.02 -7.52
N ALA A 95 -6.16 -12.20 -7.56
CA ALA A 95 -5.10 -12.13 -6.55
C ALA A 95 -5.64 -11.98 -5.11
N HIS A 96 -6.82 -11.38 -4.94
CA HIS A 96 -7.47 -11.31 -3.62
C HIS A 96 -7.97 -12.68 -3.11
N SER A 97 -8.13 -13.68 -3.99
CA SER A 97 -8.54 -15.06 -3.65
C SER A 97 -7.39 -16.07 -3.63
N ALA A 98 -6.19 -15.67 -4.06
CA ALA A 98 -5.03 -16.55 -4.07
C ALA A 98 -4.55 -16.87 -2.64
N THR A 99 -4.06 -18.09 -2.44
CA THR A 99 -3.44 -18.49 -1.17
C THR A 99 -2.19 -17.66 -0.89
N ARG A 100 -2.04 -17.19 0.35
CA ARG A 100 -0.89 -16.37 0.81
C ARG A 100 -0.22 -17.04 2.00
N PRO A 101 0.64 -18.06 1.76
CA PRO A 101 1.30 -18.78 2.84
C PRO A 101 2.09 -17.85 3.77
N TRP A 102 2.66 -16.77 3.21
CA TRP A 102 3.49 -15.80 3.92
C TRP A 102 2.76 -15.10 5.07
N ILE A 103 1.42 -14.93 5.03
CA ILE A 103 0.68 -14.27 6.13
C ILE A 103 0.95 -14.98 7.45
N ALA A 104 0.67 -16.28 7.52
CA ALA A 104 0.90 -17.03 8.75
C ALA A 104 2.39 -17.27 9.02
N THR A 105 3.19 -17.50 7.97
CA THR A 105 4.63 -17.78 8.11
C THR A 105 5.41 -16.60 8.69
N GLU A 106 5.00 -15.36 8.37
CA GLU A 106 5.66 -14.14 8.85
C GLU A 106 4.96 -13.55 10.09
N GLY A 107 4.03 -14.27 10.71
CA GLY A 107 3.37 -13.86 11.96
C GLY A 107 2.25 -12.83 11.78
N TRP A 108 1.78 -12.61 10.56
CA TRP A 108 0.59 -11.81 10.29
C TRP A 108 -0.69 -12.61 10.55
N ALA A 109 -1.78 -11.89 10.79
CA ALA A 109 -3.12 -12.44 10.88
C ALA A 109 -4.07 -11.63 10.00
N GLU A 110 -4.95 -12.30 9.26
CA GLU A 110 -6.03 -11.63 8.55
C GLU A 110 -7.10 -11.17 9.55
N VAL A 111 -7.49 -9.89 9.45
CA VAL A 111 -8.56 -9.33 10.27
C VAL A 111 -9.83 -9.23 9.43
N ALA A 112 -10.86 -9.98 9.81
CA ALA A 112 -12.18 -9.89 9.20
C ALA A 112 -13.05 -8.84 9.91
N GLY A 113 -13.96 -8.22 9.15
CA GLY A 113 -14.99 -7.34 9.73
C GLY A 113 -14.51 -5.96 10.16
N TRP A 114 -13.33 -5.51 9.72
CA TRP A 114 -12.91 -4.12 9.91
C TRP A 114 -13.83 -3.19 9.11
N ALA A 115 -14.59 -2.33 9.80
CA ALA A 115 -15.39 -1.30 9.16
C ALA A 115 -14.52 -0.09 8.84
N LEU A 116 -14.41 0.27 7.56
CA LEU A 116 -13.77 1.52 7.17
C LEU A 116 -14.58 2.69 7.73
N PRO A 117 -13.93 3.76 8.24
CA PRO A 117 -14.63 4.98 8.60
C PRO A 117 -15.38 5.54 7.38
N ALA A 118 -16.43 6.33 7.62
CA ALA A 118 -17.16 6.98 6.55
C ALA A 118 -16.22 7.83 5.68
N VAL A 119 -16.53 7.93 4.38
CA VAL A 119 -15.77 8.78 3.46
C VAL A 119 -15.88 10.23 3.94
N ALA A 120 -14.76 10.83 4.35
CA ALA A 120 -14.69 12.23 4.72
C ALA A 120 -14.83 13.07 3.44
N GLY A 121 -16.02 13.62 3.21
CA GLY A 121 -16.37 14.39 2.00
C GLY A 121 -17.19 13.54 1.04
N GLY A 122 -18.40 14.00 0.74
CA GLY A 122 -19.41 13.26 -0.03
C GLY A 122 -18.86 12.68 -1.34
N VAL A 123 -19.38 11.50 -1.69
CA VAL A 123 -19.12 10.84 -2.97
C VAL A 123 -19.53 11.80 -4.08
N VAL A 124 -18.57 12.43 -4.76
CA VAL A 124 -18.80 12.94 -6.11
C VAL A 124 -18.68 11.73 -7.01
N GLU A 125 -19.81 11.07 -7.26
CA GLU A 125 -19.93 10.11 -8.34
C GLU A 125 -19.40 10.79 -9.63
N PRO A 126 -18.47 10.20 -10.38
CA PRO A 126 -18.16 10.71 -11.70
C PRO A 126 -19.46 10.64 -12.50
N ALA A 127 -19.96 11.81 -12.94
CA ALA A 127 -21.06 11.85 -13.87
C ALA A 127 -20.69 10.99 -15.07
N GLU A 128 -21.43 9.90 -15.30
CA GLU A 128 -21.39 9.20 -16.58
C GLU A 128 -21.76 10.24 -17.65
N VAL A 129 -20.77 10.66 -18.42
CA VAL A 129 -21.03 11.23 -19.74
C VAL A 129 -21.28 10.03 -20.65
N ARG A 130 -22.55 9.67 -20.80
CA ARG A 130 -23.13 9.12 -22.03
C ARG A 130 -24.65 9.23 -22.02
#